data_AF-E6K0W8-F1
#
_entry.id   AF-E6K0W8-F1
#
_cell.length_a   1.000
_cell.length_b   1.000
_cell.length_c   1.000
_cell.angle_alpha   90.00
_cell.angle_beta   90.00
_cell.angle_gamma   90.00
#
_symmetry.space_group_name_H-M   'P 1'
#
loop_
_entity.id
_entity.type
_entity.pdbx_description
1 polymer ?
#
loop_
_entity_poly.entity_id
_entity_poly.type
_entity_poly.pdbx_seq_one_letter_code
_entity_poly.pdbx_strand_id
1 'polypeptide(L)'
;MDGRKERRRRLALWMAGFRWRTLPMAFLPVVTATVLARLQGFPRSADGWPRFWLLAAFCLLVSLNLQIGVNFLNDYSDGTRGRDEARRANREDGPVSGPVRLVASGVRPKAALAVAVGFLALACLSGLVVVTLTGLWALMAVGVVCLAAAWAYSSGRHPYGMAGWGEVAAFLFFGPVAVLGTDCVLGSPWPFCPPAGFVRSGSAQPVFTCTCIFAYVFTFLACLIPGLFSACLMMVNNLRDIDDDEFHGKRTLMVRWGRKRGEAVFAICLGALLLAQAGAFFLLVSSPFIPLIASGTHPLPPRSSLATMIVCCLTGLSIQSVMDVSLWLRLHRRDFRRALTLVSAAISFSAISFLPFAFLPLI
;
A
#
# COMPACT_ATOMS: atom_id res chain seq x y z
N MET A 1 24.50 -10.39 -33.68
CA MET A 1 24.21 -9.68 -32.40
C MET A 1 24.29 -10.68 -31.25
N ASP A 2 25.11 -10.40 -30.25
CA ASP A 2 25.50 -11.31 -29.16
C ASP A 2 24.30 -11.80 -28.33
N GLY A 3 24.04 -13.12 -28.32
CA GLY A 3 22.90 -13.75 -27.63
C GLY A 3 22.86 -13.47 -26.12
N ARG A 4 24.01 -13.15 -25.50
CA ARG A 4 24.06 -12.70 -24.10
C ARG A 4 23.39 -11.33 -23.90
N LYS A 5 23.57 -10.40 -24.84
CA LYS A 5 22.96 -9.07 -24.79
C LYS A 5 21.43 -9.16 -24.94
N GLU A 6 20.95 -10.01 -25.84
CA GLU A 6 19.51 -10.24 -26.03
C GLU A 6 18.87 -10.90 -24.79
N ARG A 7 19.54 -11.89 -24.17
CA ARG A 7 19.05 -12.49 -22.92
C ARG A 7 18.98 -11.47 -21.77
N ARG A 8 20.01 -10.62 -21.61
CA ARG A 8 20.00 -9.53 -20.61
C ARG A 8 18.88 -8.53 -20.87
N ARG A 9 18.64 -8.17 -22.13
CA ARG A 9 17.54 -7.27 -22.52
C ARG A 9 16.18 -7.88 -22.17
N ARG A 10 15.95 -9.16 -22.46
CA ARG A 10 14.72 -9.87 -22.08
C ARG A 10 14.53 -9.95 -20.56
N LEU A 11 15.58 -10.25 -19.81
CA LEU A 11 15.51 -10.26 -18.35
C LEU A 11 15.18 -8.87 -17.79
N ALA A 12 15.80 -7.82 -18.31
CA ALA A 12 15.51 -6.44 -17.93
C ALA A 12 14.06 -6.05 -18.24
N LEU A 13 13.49 -6.53 -19.35
CA LEU A 13 12.07 -6.33 -19.69
C LEU A 13 11.13 -6.98 -18.67
N TRP A 14 11.37 -8.24 -18.29
CA TRP A 14 10.58 -8.92 -17.27
C TRP A 14 10.72 -8.28 -15.89
N MET A 15 11.93 -7.85 -15.53
CA MET A 15 12.20 -7.08 -14.31
C MET A 15 11.50 -5.72 -14.31
N ALA A 16 11.36 -5.08 -15.48
CA ALA A 16 10.59 -3.85 -15.62
C ALA A 16 9.09 -4.11 -15.43
N GLY A 17 8.56 -5.24 -15.93
CA GLY A 17 7.17 -5.67 -15.74
C GLY A 17 6.80 -5.91 -14.26
N PHE A 18 7.77 -6.29 -13.43
CA PHE A 18 7.61 -6.38 -11.97
C PHE A 18 7.28 -5.02 -11.32
N ARG A 19 7.64 -3.91 -11.99
CA ARG A 19 7.55 -2.52 -11.51
C ARG A 19 8.12 -2.36 -10.10
N TRP A 20 9.39 -2.69 -9.93
CA TRP A 20 10.08 -2.64 -8.63
C TRP A 20 9.90 -1.33 -7.85
N ARG A 21 9.70 -0.19 -8.54
CA ARG A 21 9.43 1.12 -7.92
C ARG A 21 8.06 1.24 -7.25
N THR A 22 7.09 0.38 -7.59
CA THR A 22 5.75 0.40 -7.00
C THR A 22 5.60 -0.61 -5.86
N LEU A 23 6.53 -1.55 -5.69
CA LEU A 23 6.51 -2.54 -4.60
C LEU A 23 6.54 -1.94 -3.20
N PRO A 24 7.20 -0.79 -2.93
CA PRO A 24 7.09 -0.16 -1.62
C PRO A 24 5.64 0.06 -1.17
N MET A 25 4.69 0.27 -2.10
CA MET A 25 3.26 0.40 -1.78
C MET A 25 2.65 -0.88 -1.22
N ALA A 26 3.14 -2.05 -1.63
CA ALA A 26 2.69 -3.34 -1.10
C ALA A 26 3.35 -3.66 0.26
N PHE A 27 4.55 -3.13 0.50
CA PHE A 27 5.31 -3.36 1.72
C PHE A 27 4.83 -2.48 2.89
N LEU A 28 4.64 -1.18 2.65
CA LEU A 28 4.27 -0.21 3.69
C LEU A 28 3.03 -0.60 4.51
N PRO A 29 1.88 -1.01 3.92
CA PRO A 29 0.68 -1.33 4.66
C PRO A 29 0.88 -2.48 5.67
N VAL A 30 1.65 -3.50 5.28
CA VAL A 30 1.94 -4.66 6.11
C VAL A 30 2.87 -4.29 7.25
N VAL A 31 3.87 -3.43 7.00
CA VAL A 31 4.73 -2.90 8.06
C VAL A 31 3.93 -2.05 9.03
N THR A 32 3.08 -1.14 8.53
CA THR A 32 2.21 -0.30 9.36
C THR A 32 1.33 -1.16 10.27
N ALA A 33 0.67 -2.18 9.73
CA ALA A 33 -0.15 -3.10 10.51
C ALA A 33 0.66 -3.93 11.51
N THR A 34 1.86 -4.37 11.14
CA THR A 34 2.75 -5.11 12.06
C THR A 34 3.14 -4.25 13.25
N VAL A 35 3.46 -2.98 13.01
CA VAL A 35 3.76 -2.00 14.07
C VAL A 35 2.52 -1.73 14.93
N LEU A 36 1.35 -1.56 14.32
CA LEU A 36 0.09 -1.38 15.03
C LEU A 36 -0.19 -2.56 15.97
N ALA A 37 -0.15 -3.80 15.47
CA ALA A 37 -0.36 -5.00 16.28
C ALA A 37 0.64 -5.10 17.44
N ARG A 38 1.91 -4.70 17.22
CA ARG A 38 2.92 -4.63 18.28
C ARG A 38 2.55 -3.60 19.33
N LEU A 39 2.22 -2.37 18.93
CA LEU A 39 1.78 -1.30 19.84
C LEU A 39 0.51 -1.67 20.64
N GLN A 40 -0.33 -2.55 20.09
CA GLN A 40 -1.49 -3.13 20.78
C GLN A 40 -1.12 -4.27 21.76
N GLY A 41 0.15 -4.65 21.86
CA GLY A 41 0.66 -5.67 22.79
C GLY A 41 0.63 -7.10 22.25
N PHE A 42 0.59 -7.31 20.94
CA PHE A 42 0.66 -8.65 20.33
C PHE A 42 2.08 -9.00 19.87
N PRO A 43 2.50 -10.27 19.93
CA PRO A 43 1.81 -11.39 20.59
C PRO A 43 1.82 -11.22 22.12
N ARG A 44 0.78 -11.73 22.80
CA ARG A 44 0.62 -11.60 24.27
C ARG A 44 1.49 -12.54 25.09
N SER A 45 1.97 -13.62 24.47
CA SER A 45 2.82 -14.63 25.10
C SER A 45 4.11 -14.78 24.30
N ALA A 46 5.19 -15.14 25.00
CA ALA A 46 6.49 -15.39 24.37
C ALA A 46 6.41 -16.51 23.31
N ASP A 47 5.58 -17.53 23.54
CA ASP A 47 5.38 -18.62 22.58
C ASP A 47 4.66 -18.18 21.30
N GLY A 48 4.02 -17.00 21.30
CA GLY A 48 3.31 -16.46 20.15
C GLY A 48 4.20 -15.81 19.08
N TRP A 49 5.48 -15.56 19.38
CA TRP A 49 6.40 -14.89 18.46
C TRP A 49 6.61 -15.60 17.11
N PRO A 50 6.85 -16.93 17.06
CA PRO A 50 7.01 -17.63 15.79
C PRO A 50 5.76 -17.51 14.91
N ARG A 51 4.57 -17.64 15.51
CA ARG A 51 3.29 -17.52 14.80
C ARG A 51 3.05 -16.10 14.31
N PHE A 52 3.36 -15.08 15.12
CA PHE A 52 3.21 -13.68 14.74
C PHE A 52 4.02 -13.34 13.48
N TRP A 53 5.32 -13.67 13.48
CA TRP A 53 6.19 -13.38 12.34
C TRP A 53 5.85 -14.23 11.12
N LEU A 54 5.41 -15.48 11.31
CA LEU A 54 4.93 -16.33 10.23
C LEU A 54 3.71 -15.71 9.53
N LEU A 55 2.72 -15.26 10.30
CA LEU A 55 1.53 -14.59 9.77
C LEU A 55 1.89 -13.27 9.07
N ALA A 56 2.79 -12.47 9.65
CA ALA A 56 3.24 -11.22 9.04
C ALA A 56 3.93 -11.45 7.69
N ALA A 57 4.76 -12.51 7.62
CA ALA A 57 5.40 -12.93 6.38
C ALA A 57 4.38 -13.37 5.31
N PHE A 58 3.35 -14.14 5.68
CA PHE A 58 2.30 -14.52 4.74
C PHE A 58 1.43 -13.34 4.29
N CYS A 59 1.09 -12.39 5.18
CA CYS A 59 0.43 -11.15 4.79
C CYS A 59 1.28 -10.35 3.80
N LEU A 60 2.59 -10.28 4.01
CA LEU A 60 3.51 -9.66 3.06
C LEU A 60 3.53 -10.38 1.72
N LEU A 61 3.55 -11.72 1.73
CA LEU A 61 3.46 -12.52 0.50
C LEU A 61 2.14 -12.25 -0.23
N VAL A 62 1.00 -12.20 0.45
CA VAL A 62 -0.29 -11.84 -0.17
C VAL A 62 -0.19 -10.47 -0.85
N SER A 63 0.26 -9.45 -0.11
CA SER A 63 0.35 -8.07 -0.62
C SER A 63 1.29 -7.94 -1.83
N LEU A 64 2.50 -8.50 -1.74
CA LEU A 64 3.48 -8.47 -2.82
C LEU A 64 2.98 -9.22 -4.06
N ASN A 65 2.51 -10.45 -3.89
CA ASN A 65 2.04 -11.27 -5.01
C ASN A 65 0.83 -10.64 -5.71
N LEU A 66 -0.12 -10.04 -4.96
CA LEU A 66 -1.22 -9.28 -5.57
C LEU A 66 -0.71 -8.08 -6.37
N GLN A 67 0.19 -7.26 -5.81
CA GLN A 67 0.75 -6.10 -6.50
C GLN A 67 1.49 -6.50 -7.78
N ILE A 68 2.30 -7.55 -7.74
CA ILE A 68 3.05 -8.07 -8.89
C ILE A 68 2.08 -8.64 -9.93
N GLY A 69 1.11 -9.45 -9.50
CA GLY A 69 0.08 -10.04 -10.36
C GLY A 69 -0.72 -8.98 -11.12
N VAL A 70 -1.18 -7.94 -10.41
CA VAL A 70 -1.89 -6.80 -11.00
C VAL A 70 -1.00 -6.04 -12.00
N ASN A 71 0.29 -5.85 -11.71
CA ASN A 71 1.21 -5.19 -12.63
C ASN A 71 1.31 -5.94 -13.98
N PHE A 72 1.47 -7.26 -13.95
CA PHE A 72 1.49 -8.08 -15.16
C PHE A 72 0.12 -8.14 -15.85
N LEU A 73 -0.97 -8.16 -15.07
CA LEU A 73 -2.33 -8.15 -15.61
C LEU A 73 -2.63 -6.83 -16.33
N ASN A 74 -2.14 -5.70 -15.81
CA ASN A 74 -2.25 -4.39 -16.44
C ASN A 74 -1.46 -4.35 -17.75
N ASP A 75 -0.22 -4.84 -17.75
CA ASP A 75 0.59 -4.94 -18.98
C ASP A 75 -0.05 -5.86 -20.04
N TYR A 76 -0.69 -6.96 -19.63
CA TYR A 76 -1.49 -7.81 -20.52
C TYR A 76 -2.70 -7.07 -21.10
N SER A 77 -3.47 -6.40 -20.25
CA SER A 77 -4.71 -5.69 -20.62
C SER A 77 -4.42 -4.54 -21.58
N ASP A 78 -3.38 -3.77 -21.32
CA ASP A 78 -2.96 -2.66 -22.17
C ASP A 78 -2.47 -3.17 -23.52
N GLY A 79 -1.66 -4.23 -23.53
CA GLY A 79 -1.11 -4.78 -24.76
C GLY A 79 -2.18 -5.44 -25.66
N THR A 80 -3.22 -6.04 -25.09
CA THR A 80 -4.34 -6.59 -25.87
C THR A 80 -5.19 -5.48 -26.48
N ARG A 81 -5.55 -4.46 -25.71
CA ARG A 81 -6.31 -3.31 -26.22
C ARG A 81 -5.58 -2.51 -27.28
N GLY A 82 -4.29 -2.23 -27.09
CA GLY A 82 -3.51 -1.50 -28.11
C GLY A 82 -3.48 -2.20 -29.47
N ARG A 83 -3.47 -3.56 -29.48
CA ARG A 83 -3.61 -4.32 -30.74
C ARG A 83 -5.01 -4.25 -31.33
N ASP A 84 -6.04 -4.25 -30.49
CA ASP A 84 -7.43 -4.15 -30.95
C ASP A 84 -7.72 -2.77 -31.55
N GLU A 85 -7.17 -1.70 -30.96
CA GLU A 85 -7.24 -0.33 -31.49
C GLU A 85 -6.48 -0.21 -32.82
N ALA A 86 -5.25 -0.72 -32.91
CA ALA A 86 -4.47 -0.71 -34.16
C ALA A 86 -5.19 -1.47 -35.29
N ARG A 87 -5.78 -2.64 -34.99
CA ARG A 87 -6.61 -3.42 -35.93
C ARG A 87 -7.83 -2.65 -36.42
N ARG A 88 -8.52 -1.93 -35.52
CA ARG A 88 -9.69 -1.11 -35.88
C ARG A 88 -9.33 0.11 -36.71
N ALA A 89 -8.13 0.65 -36.51
CA ALA A 89 -7.66 1.85 -37.20
C ALA A 89 -6.92 1.58 -38.53
N ASN A 90 -6.78 0.32 -38.97
CA ASN A 90 -5.94 -0.07 -40.13
C ASN A 90 -4.53 0.57 -40.11
N ARG A 91 -3.97 0.81 -38.92
CA ARG A 91 -2.60 1.32 -38.75
C ARG A 91 -1.68 0.14 -38.49
N GLU A 92 -0.80 -0.19 -39.44
CA GLU A 92 0.29 -1.16 -39.23
C GLU A 92 1.35 -0.61 -38.28
N ASP A 93 1.52 0.72 -38.22
CA ASP A 93 2.44 1.40 -37.31
C ASP A 93 1.70 2.47 -36.48
N GLY A 94 1.60 2.23 -35.17
CA GLY A 94 1.16 3.23 -34.20
C GLY A 94 2.16 3.31 -33.04
N PRO A 95 2.67 4.50 -32.68
CA PRO A 95 3.63 4.61 -31.60
C PRO A 95 2.92 4.27 -30.29
N VAL A 96 3.42 3.27 -29.59
CA VAL A 96 2.98 3.01 -28.21
C VAL A 96 3.73 4.01 -27.32
N SER A 97 3.16 5.21 -27.12
CA SER A 97 3.69 6.16 -26.15
C SER A 97 3.38 5.68 -24.73
N GLY A 98 4.41 5.71 -23.89
CA GLY A 98 4.40 5.21 -22.52
C GLY A 98 5.71 4.48 -22.18
N PRO A 99 6.09 4.39 -20.89
CA PRO A 99 7.30 3.70 -20.48
C PRO A 99 7.29 2.24 -20.98
N VAL A 100 8.46 1.69 -21.31
CA VAL A 100 8.67 0.32 -21.81
C VAL A 100 7.75 -0.69 -21.10
N ARG A 101 6.66 -1.10 -21.77
CA ARG A 101 5.71 -2.12 -21.27
C ARG A 101 6.08 -3.49 -21.83
N LEU A 102 5.88 -4.55 -21.05
CA LEU A 102 6.33 -5.89 -21.41
C LEU A 102 5.73 -6.36 -22.75
N VAL A 103 4.41 -6.23 -22.90
CA VAL A 103 3.69 -6.68 -24.10
C VAL A 103 3.90 -5.71 -25.27
N ALA A 104 4.02 -4.41 -25.00
CA ALA A 104 4.36 -3.42 -26.03
C ALA A 104 5.76 -3.64 -26.61
N SER A 105 6.67 -4.25 -25.84
CA SER A 105 8.03 -4.59 -26.26
C SER A 105 8.14 -5.94 -26.97
N GLY A 106 7.02 -6.53 -27.39
CA GLY A 106 6.97 -7.76 -28.18
C GLY A 106 6.78 -9.06 -27.39
N VAL A 107 6.58 -9.00 -26.06
CA VAL A 107 6.26 -10.21 -25.28
C VAL A 107 4.84 -10.69 -25.57
N ARG A 108 4.68 -12.00 -25.73
CA ARG A 108 3.37 -12.61 -26.00
C ARG A 108 2.40 -12.31 -24.84
N PRO A 109 1.16 -11.87 -25.12
CA PRO A 109 0.19 -11.49 -24.08
C PRO A 109 -0.16 -12.65 -23.17
N LYS A 110 -0.33 -13.85 -23.75
CA LYS A 110 -0.61 -15.07 -22.99
C LYS A 110 0.48 -15.39 -21.97
N ALA A 111 1.75 -15.04 -22.26
CA ALA A 111 2.84 -15.23 -21.32
C ALA A 111 2.75 -14.24 -20.15
N ALA A 112 2.45 -12.96 -20.42
CA ALA A 112 2.22 -11.96 -19.38
C ALA A 112 1.02 -12.35 -18.49
N LEU A 113 -0.08 -12.83 -19.09
CA LEU A 113 -1.25 -13.31 -18.37
C LEU A 113 -0.93 -14.55 -17.51
N ALA A 114 -0.18 -15.52 -18.03
CA ALA A 114 0.22 -16.71 -17.27
C ALA A 114 1.03 -16.34 -16.03
N VAL A 115 1.97 -15.38 -16.15
CA VAL A 115 2.73 -14.86 -15.01
C VAL A 115 1.83 -14.11 -14.04
N ALA A 116 0.92 -13.26 -14.53
CA ALA A 116 -0.06 -12.58 -13.69
C ALA A 116 -0.89 -13.58 -12.86
N VAL A 117 -1.47 -14.59 -13.51
CA VAL A 117 -2.26 -15.64 -12.86
C VAL A 117 -1.42 -16.43 -11.86
N GLY A 118 -0.16 -16.74 -12.19
CA GLY A 118 0.75 -17.43 -11.26
C GLY A 118 0.96 -16.65 -9.95
N PHE A 119 1.24 -15.35 -10.05
CA PHE A 119 1.35 -14.49 -8.86
C PHE A 119 0.03 -14.35 -8.10
N LEU A 120 -1.10 -14.16 -8.79
CA LEU A 120 -2.41 -14.10 -8.14
C LEU A 120 -2.77 -15.42 -7.43
N ALA A 121 -2.41 -16.57 -8.01
CA ALA A 121 -2.60 -17.87 -7.38
C ALA A 121 -1.71 -18.03 -6.12
N LEU A 122 -0.46 -17.59 -6.17
CA LEU A 122 0.42 -17.56 -4.99
C LEU A 122 -0.13 -16.66 -3.88
N ALA A 123 -0.75 -15.52 -4.23
CA ALA A 123 -1.45 -14.69 -3.26
C ALA A 123 -2.64 -15.42 -2.64
N CYS A 124 -3.45 -16.14 -3.43
CA CYS A 124 -4.58 -16.93 -2.93
C CYS A 124 -4.11 -18.03 -1.98
N LEU A 125 -3.05 -18.77 -2.35
CA LEU A 125 -2.46 -19.82 -1.50
C LEU A 125 -1.94 -19.25 -0.19
N SER A 126 -1.22 -18.13 -0.25
CA SER A 126 -0.71 -17.45 0.96
C SER A 126 -1.85 -16.96 1.85
N GLY A 127 -2.92 -16.40 1.25
CA GLY A 127 -4.11 -15.96 1.98
C GLY A 127 -4.90 -17.12 2.59
N LEU A 128 -4.96 -18.26 1.90
CA LEU A 128 -5.58 -19.48 2.43
C LEU A 128 -4.84 -19.97 3.67
N VAL A 129 -3.49 -19.98 3.66
CA VAL A 129 -2.68 -20.31 4.84
C VAL A 129 -2.99 -19.37 6.00
N VAL A 130 -3.09 -18.05 5.75
CA VAL A 130 -3.45 -17.08 6.80
C VAL A 130 -4.83 -17.39 7.39
N VAL A 131 -5.83 -17.60 6.54
CA VAL A 131 -7.21 -17.85 6.97
C VAL A 131 -7.34 -19.16 7.74
N THR A 132 -6.67 -20.24 7.31
CA THR A 132 -6.72 -21.53 8.01
C THR A 132 -6.01 -21.48 9.36
N LEU A 133 -4.86 -20.78 9.44
CA LEU A 133 -4.14 -20.65 10.70
C LEU A 133 -4.91 -19.77 11.70
N THR A 134 -5.58 -18.71 11.24
CA THR A 134 -6.27 -17.74 12.11
C THR A 134 -7.74 -18.05 12.36
N GLY A 135 -8.39 -18.84 11.51
CA GLY A 135 -9.84 -19.07 11.54
C GLY A 135 -10.68 -17.89 11.02
N LEU A 136 -10.06 -16.85 10.45
CA LEU A 136 -10.73 -15.63 9.97
C LEU A 136 -11.32 -15.81 8.56
N TRP A 137 -12.29 -16.71 8.42
CA TRP A 137 -12.90 -17.06 7.13
C TRP A 137 -13.53 -15.88 6.37
N ALA A 138 -13.96 -14.84 7.08
CA ALA A 138 -14.45 -13.61 6.46
C ALA A 138 -13.43 -12.92 5.54
N LEU A 139 -12.12 -13.08 5.81
CA LEU A 139 -11.06 -12.54 4.94
C LEU A 139 -11.02 -13.22 3.56
N MET A 140 -11.63 -14.39 3.41
CA MET A 140 -11.78 -15.03 2.10
C MET A 140 -12.64 -14.18 1.16
N ALA A 141 -13.73 -13.59 1.67
CA ALA A 141 -14.58 -12.69 0.90
C ALA A 141 -13.81 -11.42 0.49
N VAL A 142 -13.00 -10.87 1.39
CA VAL A 142 -12.11 -9.73 1.08
C VAL A 142 -11.11 -10.10 -0.02
N GLY A 143 -10.50 -11.29 0.06
CA GLY A 143 -9.60 -11.80 -0.97
C GLY A 143 -10.26 -11.91 -2.34
N VAL A 144 -11.49 -12.44 -2.40
CA VAL A 144 -12.28 -12.50 -3.66
C VAL A 144 -12.55 -11.10 -4.21
N VAL A 145 -12.92 -10.14 -3.35
CA VAL A 145 -13.10 -8.74 -3.75
C VAL A 145 -11.80 -8.14 -4.29
N CYS A 146 -10.65 -8.39 -3.66
CA CYS A 146 -9.35 -7.94 -4.15
C CYS A 146 -9.01 -8.49 -5.54
N LEU A 147 -9.30 -9.77 -5.81
CA LEU A 147 -9.09 -10.37 -7.13
C LEU A 147 -10.05 -9.81 -8.18
N ALA A 148 -11.31 -9.63 -7.82
CA ALA A 148 -12.31 -9.03 -8.70
C ALA A 148 -11.94 -7.58 -9.03
N ALA A 149 -11.47 -6.81 -8.05
CA ALA A 149 -10.98 -5.46 -8.23
C ALA A 149 -9.70 -5.43 -9.09
N ALA A 150 -8.74 -6.31 -8.83
CA ALA A 150 -7.53 -6.46 -9.65
C ALA A 150 -7.88 -6.68 -11.13
N TRP A 151 -8.86 -7.53 -11.41
CA TRP A 151 -9.36 -7.74 -12.77
C TRP A 151 -10.10 -6.51 -13.31
N ALA A 152 -11.08 -5.99 -12.59
CA ALA A 152 -11.90 -4.86 -13.05
C ALA A 152 -11.13 -3.53 -13.14
N TYR A 153 -9.96 -3.43 -12.52
CA TYR A 153 -9.10 -2.24 -12.58
C TYR A 153 -8.64 -1.94 -14.00
N SER A 154 -8.16 -2.96 -14.71
CA SER A 154 -7.61 -2.84 -16.06
C SER A 154 -8.27 -3.76 -17.08
N SER A 155 -8.90 -4.86 -16.71
CA SER A 155 -9.58 -5.79 -17.62
C SER A 155 -11.11 -5.59 -17.63
N GLY A 156 -11.77 -6.07 -18.69
CA GLY A 156 -13.23 -5.97 -18.87
C GLY A 156 -13.69 -4.83 -19.78
N ARG A 157 -15.03 -4.69 -19.90
CA ARG A 157 -15.70 -3.73 -20.81
C ARG A 157 -15.54 -2.27 -20.36
N HIS A 158 -15.60 -2.02 -19.05
CA HIS A 158 -15.49 -0.69 -18.46
C HIS A 158 -14.52 -0.71 -17.27
N PRO A 159 -13.21 -0.78 -17.51
CA PRO A 159 -12.23 -0.84 -16.44
C PRO A 159 -12.19 0.47 -15.68
N TYR A 160 -12.34 0.40 -14.36
CA TYR A 160 -12.55 1.59 -13.55
C TYR A 160 -11.28 2.45 -13.41
N GLY A 161 -10.09 1.87 -13.65
CA GLY A 161 -8.84 2.62 -13.74
C GLY A 161 -8.84 3.65 -14.88
N MET A 162 -9.56 3.36 -15.98
CA MET A 162 -9.73 4.32 -17.09
C MET A 162 -10.95 5.24 -16.89
N ALA A 163 -11.80 4.96 -15.89
CA ALA A 163 -12.99 5.75 -15.58
C ALA A 163 -12.76 6.80 -14.48
N GLY A 164 -11.53 6.96 -13.99
CA GLY A 164 -11.18 7.98 -12.99
C GLY A 164 -11.35 7.54 -11.53
N TRP A 165 -11.49 6.23 -11.28
CA TRP A 165 -11.57 5.66 -9.92
C TRP A 165 -10.23 5.11 -9.41
N GLY A 166 -9.15 5.26 -10.18
CA GLY A 166 -7.86 4.65 -9.88
C GLY A 166 -7.25 5.11 -8.56
N GLU A 167 -7.27 6.43 -8.30
CA GLU A 167 -6.74 7.05 -7.08
C GLU A 167 -7.51 6.60 -5.84
N VAL A 168 -8.85 6.55 -5.93
CA VAL A 168 -9.72 6.10 -4.84
C VAL A 168 -9.52 4.62 -4.54
N ALA A 169 -9.44 3.79 -5.57
CA ALA A 169 -9.17 2.36 -5.39
C ALA A 169 -7.79 2.12 -4.78
N ALA A 170 -6.75 2.83 -5.26
CA ALA A 170 -5.42 2.76 -4.70
C ALA A 170 -5.41 3.14 -3.20
N PHE A 171 -6.09 4.22 -2.83
CA PHE A 171 -6.29 4.60 -1.43
C PHE A 171 -6.95 3.49 -0.60
N LEU A 172 -8.07 2.93 -1.07
CA LEU A 172 -8.85 1.93 -0.34
C LEU A 172 -8.08 0.61 -0.17
N PHE A 173 -7.48 0.10 -1.24
CA PHE A 173 -6.83 -1.21 -1.21
C PHE A 173 -5.49 -1.19 -0.47
N PHE A 174 -4.66 -0.17 -0.67
CA PHE A 174 -3.37 -0.06 0.02
C PHE A 174 -3.48 0.54 1.43
N GLY A 175 -4.51 1.33 1.69
CA GLY A 175 -4.77 1.88 3.02
C GLY A 175 -5.64 0.94 3.86
N PRO A 176 -6.94 1.25 4.05
CA PRO A 176 -7.82 0.50 4.94
C PRO A 176 -7.82 -1.01 4.74
N VAL A 177 -7.95 -1.51 3.50
CA VAL A 177 -8.08 -2.95 3.26
C VAL A 177 -6.80 -3.71 3.65
N ALA A 178 -5.64 -3.27 3.16
CA ALA A 178 -4.38 -3.95 3.45
C ALA A 178 -3.93 -3.78 4.91
N VAL A 179 -4.05 -2.56 5.47
CA VAL A 179 -3.63 -2.29 6.85
C VAL A 179 -4.55 -2.98 7.85
N LEU A 180 -5.87 -2.77 7.76
CA LEU A 180 -6.81 -3.39 8.70
C LEU A 180 -6.84 -4.91 8.52
N GLY A 181 -6.82 -5.42 7.29
CA GLY A 181 -6.78 -6.86 7.04
C GLY A 181 -5.56 -7.52 7.68
N THR A 182 -4.40 -6.88 7.60
CA THR A 182 -3.17 -7.38 8.23
C THR A 182 -3.21 -7.22 9.76
N ASP A 183 -3.70 -6.10 10.28
CA ASP A 183 -3.83 -5.85 11.73
C ASP A 183 -4.77 -6.88 12.38
N CYS A 184 -5.85 -7.26 11.68
CA CYS A 184 -6.78 -8.30 12.11
C CYS A 184 -6.14 -9.67 12.23
N VAL A 185 -5.23 -9.99 11.31
CA VAL A 185 -4.52 -11.28 11.28
C VAL A 185 -3.49 -11.35 12.40
N LEU A 186 -2.78 -10.26 12.67
CA LEU A 186 -1.68 -10.21 13.63
C LEU A 186 -2.11 -9.91 15.07
N GLY A 187 -3.14 -9.10 15.22
CA GLY A 187 -3.61 -8.57 16.47
C GLY A 187 -5.06 -8.94 16.77
N SER A 188 -5.92 -7.93 16.86
CA SER A 188 -7.32 -8.10 17.20
C SER A 188 -8.19 -8.10 15.94
N PRO A 189 -9.18 -9.00 15.81
CA PRO A 189 -10.12 -9.01 14.68
C PRO A 189 -11.04 -7.78 14.73
N TRP A 190 -10.54 -6.64 14.26
CA TRP A 190 -11.31 -5.41 14.06
C TRP A 190 -12.06 -5.46 12.70
N PRO A 191 -13.25 -4.87 12.53
CA PRO A 191 -13.98 -4.00 13.45
C PRO A 191 -14.87 -4.71 14.49
N PHE A 192 -14.86 -6.05 14.54
CA PHE A 192 -15.88 -6.81 15.26
C PHE A 192 -15.63 -6.95 16.77
N CYS A 193 -14.40 -6.73 17.25
CA CYS A 193 -14.07 -6.81 18.67
C CYS A 193 -13.15 -5.67 19.08
N PRO A 194 -13.41 -4.94 20.19
CA PRO A 194 -12.42 -4.02 20.74
C PRO A 194 -11.08 -4.74 20.97
N PRO A 195 -9.93 -4.02 20.84
CA PRO A 195 -8.61 -4.61 20.96
C PRO A 195 -8.58 -5.57 22.15
N ALA A 196 -8.35 -6.85 21.85
CA ALA A 196 -8.65 -7.97 22.74
C ALA A 196 -7.71 -8.09 23.97
N GLY A 197 -7.38 -6.99 24.64
CA GLY A 197 -6.75 -6.91 25.95
C GLY A 197 -7.56 -6.09 26.97
N PHE A 198 -8.69 -5.52 26.57
CA PHE A 198 -9.54 -4.67 27.43
C PHE A 198 -10.79 -5.37 27.98
N VAL A 199 -11.12 -6.57 27.49
CA VAL A 199 -12.27 -7.37 27.95
C VAL A 199 -11.76 -8.58 28.72
N ARG A 200 -11.37 -8.38 29.98
CA ARG A 200 -11.46 -9.40 31.04
C ARG A 200 -11.30 -8.78 32.42
N SER A 201 -12.29 -7.95 32.78
CA SER A 201 -12.69 -7.82 34.18
C SER A 201 -14.21 -8.04 34.21
N GLY A 202 -14.63 -9.28 34.47
CA GLY A 202 -15.95 -9.68 35.01
C GLY A 202 -17.28 -9.22 34.39
N SER A 203 -17.35 -8.20 33.55
CA SER A 203 -18.59 -7.60 33.06
C SER A 203 -18.70 -7.74 31.54
N ALA A 204 -19.81 -8.32 31.09
CA ALA A 204 -20.13 -8.67 29.71
C ALA A 204 -20.45 -7.48 28.78
N GLN A 205 -19.82 -6.31 28.97
CA GLN A 205 -19.99 -5.16 28.09
C GLN A 205 -18.64 -4.55 27.72
N PRO A 206 -18.40 -4.22 26.44
CA PRO A 206 -17.21 -3.49 26.03
C PRO A 206 -17.32 -2.06 26.57
N VAL A 207 -16.61 -1.75 27.65
CA VAL A 207 -16.52 -0.37 28.14
C VAL A 207 -15.74 0.42 27.08
N PHE A 208 -16.44 1.33 26.38
CA PHE A 208 -15.87 2.26 25.42
C PHE A 208 -15.08 3.34 26.17
N THR A 209 -13.93 2.96 26.73
CA THR A 209 -13.07 3.87 27.48
C THR A 209 -12.39 4.85 26.50
N CYS A 210 -11.98 6.03 26.96
CA CYS A 210 -11.20 7.01 26.18
C CYS A 210 -9.98 6.37 25.47
N THR A 211 -9.38 5.33 26.07
CA THR A 211 -8.27 4.56 25.48
C THR A 211 -8.68 3.77 24.22
N CYS A 212 -9.91 3.27 24.14
CA CYS A 212 -10.41 2.57 22.96
C CYS A 212 -10.60 3.56 21.79
N ILE A 213 -11.20 4.72 22.07
CA ILE A 213 -11.36 5.80 21.08
C ILE A 213 -9.99 6.20 20.54
N PHE A 214 -9.01 6.35 21.42
CA PHE A 214 -7.65 6.68 21.04
C PHE A 214 -7.02 5.65 20.10
N ALA A 215 -7.10 4.37 20.45
CA ALA A 215 -6.59 3.28 19.63
C ALA A 215 -7.27 3.22 18.26
N TYR A 216 -8.58 3.50 18.18
CA TYR A 216 -9.32 3.55 16.92
C TYR A 216 -8.91 4.72 16.05
N VAL A 217 -8.81 5.92 16.62
CA VAL A 217 -8.37 7.10 15.88
C VAL A 217 -6.94 6.90 15.38
N PHE A 218 -6.05 6.37 16.22
CA PHE A 218 -4.67 6.08 15.83
C PHE A 218 -4.59 5.05 14.69
N THR A 219 -5.31 3.92 14.82
CA THR A 219 -5.36 2.88 13.78
C THR A 219 -5.94 3.43 12.48
N PHE A 220 -7.00 4.23 12.56
CA PHE A 220 -7.60 4.87 11.41
C PHE A 220 -6.62 5.80 10.70
N LEU A 221 -5.95 6.71 11.43
CA LEU A 221 -4.92 7.58 10.88
C LEU A 221 -3.76 6.80 10.26
N ALA A 222 -3.32 5.73 10.91
CA ALA A 222 -2.27 4.86 10.40
C ALA A 222 -2.67 4.18 9.08
N CYS A 223 -3.95 3.83 8.89
CA CYS A 223 -4.46 3.30 7.61
C CYS A 223 -4.48 4.36 6.49
N LEU A 224 -4.70 5.63 6.83
CA LEU A 224 -4.72 6.71 5.84
C LEU A 224 -3.35 6.91 5.18
N ILE A 225 -2.26 6.74 5.94
CA ILE A 225 -0.90 7.01 5.47
C ILE A 225 -0.54 6.20 4.20
N PRO A 226 -0.56 4.84 4.20
CA PRO A 226 -0.26 4.08 2.99
C PRO A 226 -1.29 4.30 1.86
N GLY A 227 -2.56 4.52 2.20
CA GLY A 227 -3.60 4.82 1.22
C GLY A 227 -3.33 6.14 0.48
N LEU A 228 -3.02 7.20 1.21
CA LEU A 228 -2.71 8.52 0.64
C LEU A 228 -1.41 8.50 -0.15
N PHE A 229 -0.39 7.77 0.30
CA PHE A 229 0.82 7.55 -0.50
C PHE A 229 0.51 6.87 -1.84
N SER A 230 -0.34 5.84 -1.83
CA SER A 230 -0.72 5.12 -3.04
C SER A 230 -1.53 6.00 -3.99
N ALA A 231 -2.46 6.80 -3.46
CA ALA A 231 -3.19 7.81 -4.22
C ALA A 231 -2.23 8.85 -4.82
N CYS A 232 -1.28 9.40 -4.05
CA CYS A 232 -0.26 10.33 -4.55
C CYS A 232 0.55 9.73 -5.70
N LEU A 233 0.99 8.47 -5.58
CA LEU A 233 1.73 7.78 -6.65
C LEU A 233 0.88 7.66 -7.92
N MET A 234 -0.39 7.29 -7.78
CA MET A 234 -1.34 7.20 -8.88
C MET A 234 -1.60 8.56 -9.53
N MET A 235 -1.78 9.61 -8.73
CA MET A 235 -1.97 10.98 -9.22
C MET A 235 -0.76 11.47 -10.01
N VAL A 236 0.46 11.22 -9.52
CA VAL A 236 1.68 11.61 -10.25
C VAL A 236 1.77 10.88 -11.59
N ASN A 237 1.40 9.60 -11.65
CA ASN A 237 1.34 8.86 -12.91
C ASN A 237 0.28 9.44 -13.86
N ASN A 238 -0.93 9.69 -13.37
CA ASN A 238 -2.03 10.21 -14.20
C ASN A 238 -1.80 11.66 -14.65
N LEU A 239 -1.11 12.49 -13.85
CA LEU A 239 -0.71 13.85 -14.24
C LEU A 239 0.44 13.86 -15.25
N ARG A 240 1.33 12.87 -15.19
CA ARG A 240 2.40 12.67 -16.18
C ARG A 240 1.79 12.33 -17.55
N ASP A 241 0.80 11.44 -17.55
CA ASP A 241 0.25 10.82 -18.77
C ASP A 241 -1.05 11.48 -19.24
N ILE A 242 -1.44 12.65 -18.69
CA ILE A 242 -2.74 13.28 -18.96
C ILE A 242 -3.01 13.53 -20.46
N ASP A 243 -2.01 14.00 -21.21
CA ASP A 243 -2.17 14.36 -22.63
C ASP A 243 -2.28 13.08 -23.49
N ASP A 244 -1.49 12.05 -23.19
CA ASP A 244 -1.57 10.73 -23.82
C ASP A 244 -2.89 10.03 -23.49
N ASP A 245 -3.33 10.08 -22.23
CA ASP A 245 -4.57 9.47 -21.77
C ASP A 245 -5.80 10.11 -22.41
N GLU A 246 -5.80 11.44 -22.59
CA GLU A 246 -6.84 12.16 -23.32
C GLU A 246 -6.88 11.74 -24.80
N PHE A 247 -5.71 11.66 -25.46
CA PHE A 247 -5.62 11.22 -26.85
C PHE A 247 -6.17 9.80 -27.06
N HIS A 248 -5.93 8.89 -26.12
CA HIS A 248 -6.47 7.52 -26.13
C HIS A 248 -7.90 7.42 -25.59
N GLY A 249 -8.58 8.54 -25.34
CA GLY A 249 -9.99 8.57 -24.89
C GLY A 249 -10.22 8.04 -23.48
N LYS A 250 -9.17 7.92 -22.65
CA LYS A 250 -9.32 7.55 -21.24
C LYS A 250 -9.91 8.73 -20.48
N ARG A 251 -10.77 8.42 -19.51
CA ARG A 251 -11.45 9.43 -18.68
C ARG A 251 -10.96 9.33 -17.24
N THR A 252 -9.64 9.38 -17.03
CA THR A 252 -9.02 9.44 -15.70
C THR A 252 -9.44 10.71 -14.97
N LEU A 253 -9.27 10.74 -13.65
CA LEU A 253 -9.64 11.91 -12.84
C LEU A 253 -8.91 13.17 -13.34
N MET A 254 -7.62 13.01 -13.65
CA MET A 254 -6.76 14.09 -14.14
C MET A 254 -7.18 14.60 -15.51
N VAL A 255 -7.59 13.72 -16.44
CA VAL A 255 -8.16 14.14 -17.74
C VAL A 255 -9.48 14.90 -17.54
N ARG A 256 -10.38 14.41 -16.68
CA ARG A 256 -11.69 15.05 -16.46
C ARG A 256 -11.60 16.44 -15.83
N TRP A 257 -10.68 16.61 -14.88
CA TRP A 257 -10.55 17.87 -14.13
C TRP A 257 -9.51 18.81 -14.71
N GLY A 258 -8.64 18.31 -15.59
CA GLY A 258 -7.53 19.04 -16.17
C GLY A 258 -6.37 19.23 -15.19
N ARG A 259 -5.20 19.56 -15.75
CA ARG A 259 -3.93 19.61 -15.04
C ARG A 259 -3.95 20.51 -13.79
N LYS A 260 -4.46 21.75 -13.89
CA LYS A 260 -4.48 22.71 -12.76
C LYS A 260 -5.26 22.19 -11.56
N ARG A 261 -6.46 21.63 -11.78
CA ARG A 261 -7.28 21.05 -10.71
C ARG A 261 -6.66 19.76 -10.20
N GLY A 262 -6.07 18.94 -11.08
CA GLY A 262 -5.32 17.75 -10.69
C GLY A 262 -4.14 18.06 -9.77
N GLU A 263 -3.37 19.11 -10.06
CA GLU A 263 -2.30 19.60 -9.17
C GLU A 263 -2.87 20.07 -7.81
N ALA A 264 -4.00 20.77 -7.79
CA ALA A 264 -4.64 21.20 -6.55
C ALA A 264 -5.11 20.00 -5.70
N VAL A 265 -5.72 18.99 -6.33
CA VAL A 265 -6.18 17.79 -5.63
C VAL A 265 -4.99 16.96 -5.13
N PHE A 266 -3.89 16.91 -5.89
CA PHE A 266 -2.64 16.33 -5.42
C PHE A 266 -2.11 17.07 -4.18
N ALA A 267 -2.12 18.40 -4.17
CA ALA A 267 -1.71 19.20 -3.01
C ALA A 267 -2.59 18.92 -1.78
N ILE A 268 -3.91 18.78 -1.97
CA ILE A 268 -4.85 18.40 -0.90
C ILE A 268 -4.52 16.99 -0.37
N CYS A 269 -4.28 16.03 -1.25
CA CYS A 269 -3.92 14.66 -0.87
C CYS A 269 -2.60 14.62 -0.09
N LEU A 270 -1.60 15.39 -0.52
CA LEU A 270 -0.31 15.52 0.16
C LEU A 270 -0.44 16.24 1.52
N GLY A 271 -1.27 17.28 1.60
CA GLY A 271 -1.59 17.95 2.85
C GLY A 271 -2.30 17.02 3.84
N ALA A 272 -3.26 16.23 3.37
CA ALA A 272 -3.92 15.20 4.18
C ALA A 272 -2.92 14.14 4.67
N LEU A 273 -1.95 13.76 3.84
CA LEU A 273 -0.89 12.82 4.22
C LEU A 273 -0.02 13.39 5.35
N LEU A 274 0.43 14.64 5.23
CA LEU A 274 1.19 15.32 6.27
C LEU A 274 0.39 15.43 7.59
N LEU A 275 -0.89 15.78 7.50
CA LEU A 275 -1.77 15.85 8.67
C LEU A 275 -1.98 14.47 9.31
N ALA A 276 -2.15 13.41 8.52
CA ALA A 276 -2.28 12.05 9.03
C ALA A 276 -1.00 11.59 9.73
N GLN A 277 0.17 11.89 9.16
CA GLN A 277 1.47 11.59 9.77
C GLN A 277 1.68 12.38 11.07
N ALA A 278 1.41 13.69 11.07
CA ALA A 278 1.54 14.54 12.25
C ALA A 278 0.54 14.13 13.35
N GLY A 279 -0.70 13.82 12.98
CA GLY A 279 -1.73 13.34 13.89
C GLY A 279 -1.38 11.98 14.49
N ALA A 280 -0.92 11.02 13.67
CA ALA A 280 -0.45 9.73 14.17
C ALA A 280 0.75 9.90 15.12
N PHE A 281 1.70 10.77 14.79
CA PHE A 281 2.83 11.09 15.68
C PHE A 281 2.38 11.72 17.00
N PHE A 282 1.50 12.74 16.93
CA PHE A 282 0.95 13.39 18.11
C PHE A 282 0.26 12.37 19.01
N LEU A 283 -0.60 11.52 18.44
CA LEU A 283 -1.22 10.44 19.21
C LEU A 283 -0.17 9.45 19.74
N LEU A 284 0.83 9.03 18.98
CA LEU A 284 1.85 8.13 19.49
C LEU A 284 2.56 8.68 20.75
N VAL A 285 2.85 9.99 20.78
CA VAL A 285 3.54 10.67 21.90
C VAL A 285 2.59 11.05 23.03
N SER A 286 1.35 11.43 22.73
CA SER A 286 0.31 11.80 23.71
C SER A 286 -0.41 10.59 24.30
N SER A 287 -0.17 9.40 23.77
CA SER A 287 -0.89 8.19 24.11
C SER A 287 -0.77 7.82 25.59
N PRO A 288 -1.89 7.50 26.26
CA PRO A 288 -1.87 6.89 27.58
C PRO A 288 -1.34 5.44 27.58
N PHE A 289 -0.88 4.89 26.44
CA PHE A 289 -0.19 3.58 26.42
C PHE A 289 1.17 3.61 27.14
N ILE A 290 1.83 4.78 27.24
CA ILE A 290 2.99 4.92 28.12
C ILE A 290 2.57 4.70 29.59
N PRO A 291 1.48 5.30 30.11
CA PRO A 291 0.99 5.02 31.45
C PRO A 291 0.06 3.79 31.64
N LEU A 292 -0.44 3.09 30.62
CA LEU A 292 -1.22 1.85 30.85
C LEU A 292 -0.32 0.63 31.13
N ILE A 293 0.95 0.70 30.73
CA ILE A 293 2.04 -0.12 31.30
C ILE A 293 2.12 0.12 32.83
N ALA A 294 1.75 1.32 33.31
CA ALA A 294 1.70 1.65 34.73
C ALA A 294 0.48 1.07 35.49
N SER A 295 -0.40 0.28 34.85
CA SER A 295 -1.49 -0.44 35.54
C SER A 295 -1.03 -1.71 36.30
N GLY A 296 0.28 -1.93 36.42
CA GLY A 296 0.85 -2.68 37.53
C GLY A 296 1.50 -4.04 37.21
N THR A 297 1.60 -4.44 35.94
CA THR A 297 2.25 -5.73 35.59
C THR A 297 3.52 -5.60 34.77
N HIS A 298 3.85 -4.40 34.27
CA HIS A 298 5.02 -4.18 33.44
C HIS A 298 5.73 -2.86 33.81
N PRO A 299 7.07 -2.84 33.96
CA PRO A 299 7.79 -1.60 34.23
C PRO A 299 7.66 -0.62 33.06
N LEU A 300 7.39 0.65 33.37
CA LEU A 300 7.44 1.74 32.39
C LEU A 300 8.74 1.66 31.57
N PRO A 301 8.71 1.95 30.25
CA PRO A 301 9.93 2.09 29.50
C PRO A 301 10.83 3.14 30.18
N PRO A 302 12.16 2.90 30.28
CA PRO A 302 13.07 3.87 30.86
C PRO A 302 12.86 5.25 30.25
N ARG A 303 12.95 6.32 31.04
CA ARG A 303 12.78 7.71 30.54
C ARG A 303 13.70 8.01 29.34
N SER A 304 14.87 7.39 29.29
CA SER A 304 15.79 7.43 28.16
C SER A 304 15.21 6.81 26.89
N SER A 305 14.58 5.63 26.98
CA SER A 305 13.95 4.95 25.84
C SER A 305 12.80 5.75 25.24
N LEU A 306 11.99 6.40 26.08
CA LEU A 306 10.91 7.27 25.64
C LEU A 306 11.43 8.55 24.96
N ALA A 307 12.45 9.19 25.52
CA ALA A 307 13.10 10.34 24.90
C ALA A 307 13.73 9.97 23.55
N THR A 308 14.43 8.84 23.46
CA THR A 308 14.98 8.32 22.20
C THR A 308 13.88 8.07 21.18
N MET A 309 12.78 7.45 21.57
CA MET A 309 11.63 7.18 20.70
C MET A 309 11.05 8.47 20.11
N ILE A 310 10.82 9.47 20.95
CA ILE A 310 10.31 10.78 20.53
C ILE A 310 11.28 11.46 19.54
N VAL A 311 12.58 11.48 19.85
CA VAL A 311 13.61 12.06 18.97
C VAL A 311 13.67 11.35 17.62
N CYS A 312 13.62 10.01 17.61
CA CYS A 312 13.61 9.23 16.37
C CYS A 312 12.36 9.51 15.53
N CYS A 313 11.18 9.56 16.15
CA CYS A 313 9.93 9.88 15.47
C CYS A 313 9.90 11.31 14.92
N LEU A 314 10.35 12.31 15.69
CA LEU A 314 10.44 13.70 15.24
C LEU A 314 11.41 13.85 14.06
N THR A 315 12.56 13.19 14.14
CA THR A 315 13.56 13.17 13.06
C THR A 315 12.98 12.52 11.81
N GLY A 316 12.31 11.38 11.95
CA GLY A 316 11.62 10.70 10.87
C GLY A 316 10.53 11.56 10.22
N LEU A 317 9.67 12.18 11.02
CA LEU A 317 8.62 13.08 10.54
C LEU A 317 9.20 14.31 9.81
N SER A 318 10.32 14.85 10.30
CA SER A 318 11.01 15.98 9.66
C SER A 318 11.56 15.60 8.29
N ILE A 319 12.27 14.47 8.19
CA ILE A 319 12.80 13.97 6.91
C ILE A 319 11.63 13.70 5.95
N GLN A 320 10.57 13.05 6.42
CA GLN A 320 9.39 12.74 5.63
C GLN A 320 8.72 14.03 5.09
N SER A 321 8.56 15.04 5.93
CA SER A 321 8.01 16.35 5.53
C SER A 321 8.84 17.02 4.44
N VAL A 322 10.17 16.93 4.52
CA VAL A 322 11.07 17.43 3.46
C VAL A 322 10.88 16.67 2.15
N MET A 323 10.69 15.35 2.21
CA MET A 323 10.42 14.53 1.01
C MET A 323 9.09 14.90 0.37
N ASP A 324 8.05 15.13 1.18
CA ASP A 324 6.71 15.49 0.71
C ASP A 324 6.69 16.89 0.07
N VAL A 325 7.34 17.88 0.69
CA VAL A 325 7.52 19.22 0.08
C VAL A 325 8.34 19.12 -1.21
N SER A 326 9.42 18.32 -1.22
CA SER A 326 10.24 18.11 -2.42
C SER A 326 9.44 17.45 -3.54
N LEU A 327 8.57 16.51 -3.21
CA LEU A 327 7.66 15.86 -4.12
C LEU A 327 6.70 16.87 -4.76
N TRP A 328 6.07 17.73 -3.97
CA TRP A 328 5.22 18.81 -4.47
C TRP A 328 5.96 19.72 -5.46
N LEU A 329 7.15 20.20 -5.08
CA LEU A 329 7.96 21.08 -5.91
C LEU A 329 8.33 20.43 -7.25
N ARG A 330 8.66 19.13 -7.24
CA ARG A 330 9.00 18.39 -8.47
C ARG A 330 7.80 18.19 -9.36
N LEU A 331 6.64 17.86 -8.79
CA LEU A 331 5.39 17.72 -9.53
C LEU A 331 4.99 19.05 -10.18
N HIS A 332 5.04 20.15 -9.42
CA HIS A 332 4.70 21.49 -9.93
C HIS A 332 5.68 21.96 -11.02
N ARG A 333 6.97 21.63 -10.89
CA ARG A 333 7.99 21.85 -11.95
C ARG A 333 7.89 20.85 -13.11
N ARG A 334 6.89 19.95 -13.10
CA ARG A 334 6.66 18.92 -14.15
C ARG A 334 7.80 17.92 -14.32
N ASP A 335 8.63 17.75 -13.29
CA ASP A 335 9.69 16.75 -13.24
C ASP A 335 9.13 15.40 -12.76
N PHE A 336 8.20 14.83 -13.53
CA PHE A 336 7.44 13.62 -13.15
C PHE A 336 8.32 12.39 -12.90
N ARG A 337 9.45 12.28 -13.60
CA ARG A 337 10.40 11.16 -13.41
C ARG A 337 11.02 11.19 -12.02
N ARG A 338 11.43 12.38 -11.56
CA ARG A 338 11.95 12.55 -10.20
C ARG A 338 10.82 12.49 -9.17
N ALA A 339 9.65 13.07 -9.46
CA ALA A 339 8.49 12.97 -8.59
C ALA A 339 8.14 11.50 -8.27
N LEU A 340 8.01 10.63 -9.28
CA LEU A 340 7.74 9.19 -9.07
C LEU A 340 8.83 8.48 -8.26
N THR A 341 10.09 8.84 -8.49
CA THR A 341 11.21 8.29 -7.72
C THR A 341 11.14 8.74 -6.27
N LEU A 342 10.77 10.00 -6.02
CA LEU A 342 10.62 10.56 -4.67
C LEU A 342 9.42 9.98 -3.94
N VAL A 343 8.25 9.80 -4.57
CA VAL A 343 7.10 9.13 -3.92
C VAL A 343 7.49 7.72 -3.49
N SER A 344 8.13 6.96 -4.38
CA SER A 344 8.60 5.59 -4.08
C SER A 344 9.62 5.56 -2.94
N ALA A 345 10.55 6.53 -2.92
CA ALA A 345 11.51 6.69 -1.84
C ALA A 345 10.85 7.09 -0.52
N ALA A 346 9.84 7.97 -0.55
CA ALA A 346 9.09 8.41 0.63
C ALA A 346 8.31 7.25 1.26
N ILE A 347 7.66 6.43 0.43
CA ILE A 347 6.98 5.20 0.88
C ILE A 347 7.98 4.24 1.54
N SER A 348 9.13 4.02 0.88
CA SER A 348 10.19 3.16 1.40
C SER A 348 10.74 3.68 2.73
N PHE A 349 11.01 4.99 2.81
CA PHE A 349 11.49 5.64 4.02
C PHE A 349 10.48 5.49 5.15
N SER A 350 9.20 5.79 4.90
CA SER A 350 8.12 5.61 5.87
C SER A 350 8.09 4.16 6.41
N ALA A 351 8.17 3.16 5.53
CA ALA A 351 8.18 1.76 5.96
C ALA A 351 9.41 1.43 6.82
N ILE A 352 10.60 1.88 6.42
CA ILE A 352 11.86 1.63 7.15
C ILE A 352 11.87 2.36 8.49
N SER A 353 11.38 3.59 8.57
CA SER A 353 11.34 4.38 9.80
C SER A 353 10.43 3.78 10.86
N PHE A 354 9.33 3.13 10.46
CA PHE A 354 8.41 2.48 11.39
C PHE A 354 8.82 1.04 11.74
N LEU A 355 9.59 0.36 10.90
CA LEU A 355 9.94 -1.05 11.11
C LEU A 355 10.60 -1.36 12.47
N PRO A 356 11.51 -0.54 13.04
CA PRO A 356 12.10 -0.80 14.36
C PRO A 356 11.06 -0.91 15.48
N PHE A 357 9.93 -0.21 15.36
CA PHE A 357 8.85 -0.28 16.34
C PHE A 357 8.19 -1.66 16.39
N ALA A 358 8.27 -2.44 15.31
CA ALA A 358 7.78 -3.80 15.30
C ALA A 358 8.63 -4.74 16.19
N PHE A 359 9.88 -4.38 16.46
CA PHE A 359 10.83 -5.18 17.24
C PHE A 359 11.11 -4.61 18.63
N LEU A 360 10.52 -3.46 18.98
CA LEU A 360 10.69 -2.88 20.31
C LEU A 360 10.21 -3.89 21.37
N PRO A 361 11.02 -4.16 22.41
CA PRO A 361 10.54 -4.84 23.60
C PRO A 361 9.56 -3.87 24.28
N LEU A 362 8.27 -4.09 24.04
CA LEU A 362 7.21 -3.50 24.83
C LEU A 362 7.19 -4.33 26.12
N ILE A 363 8.04 -3.91 27.05
CA ILE A 363 8.32 -4.57 28.33
C ILE A 363 7.05 -4.67 29.15
#